data_AF-A0A3A0BMC5-F1
#
_entry.id   AF-A0A3A0BMC5-F1
#
_cell.length_a   1.000
_cell.length_b   1.000
_cell.length_c   1.000
_cell.angle_alpha   90.00
_cell.angle_beta   90.00
_cell.angle_gamma   90.00
#
_symmetry.space_group_name_H-M   'P 1'
#
loop_
_entity.id
_entity.type
_entity.pdbx_description
1 polymer ?
#
loop_
_entity_poly.entity_id
_entity_poly.type
_entity_poly.pdbx_seq_one_letter_code
_entity_poly.pdbx_strand_id
1 'polypeptide(L)'
;QANLFSNAIEHKERALTQLDAFEFDQAWDSLEVAKEIDPYLADLEVLAATCQFARYAGAHARMSVTKAAELWHLTNEAYHAGTLPAAAAIQMRQLLARRLLTGRFTETLFAGAAEKILHRGVCHLALAHWQEAHRDLLDLATAHPDLARPVHWGYLGDAAYALKRWKDANLAYIRLLFTEAYEVDLLSLQHVNLRQILRRLSLENDDAVTMKGLWPFYAWRDNAIEIPAGNTFLLALAKRSRSLLGGKLMLERKDALQQFMLCLYIDQSQLQKEIAFDVRAEMQGLEPELFAEYLAEVERRRRAGQR
;
A
#
# COMPACT_ATOMS: atom_id res chain seq x y z
N GLN A 1 -17.93 21.96 37.70
CA GLN A 1 -16.78 21.28 37.07
C GLN A 1 -17.19 20.32 35.94
N ALA A 2 -18.40 19.74 35.92
CA ALA A 2 -18.86 18.90 34.80
C ALA A 2 -19.01 19.61 33.43
N ASN A 3 -19.09 20.95 33.41
CA ASN A 3 -19.37 21.72 32.18
C ASN A 3 -18.12 22.05 31.33
N LEU A 4 -16.90 21.98 31.90
CA LEU A 4 -15.68 22.36 31.17
C LEU A 4 -15.27 21.28 30.17
N PHE A 5 -15.28 20.01 30.57
CA PHE A 5 -14.97 18.90 29.67
C PHE A 5 -16.02 18.73 28.55
N SER A 6 -17.29 19.09 28.81
CA SER A 6 -18.33 19.15 27.77
C SER A 6 -17.98 20.16 26.67
N ASN A 7 -17.48 21.34 27.05
CA ASN A 7 -17.11 22.38 26.09
C ASN A 7 -15.92 21.97 25.21
N ALA A 8 -14.92 21.27 25.76
CA ALA A 8 -13.78 20.77 24.97
C ALA A 8 -14.25 19.79 23.87
N ILE A 9 -15.21 18.92 24.21
CA ILE A 9 -15.84 17.99 23.25
C ILE A 9 -16.59 18.76 22.16
N GLU A 10 -17.39 19.76 22.52
CA GLU A 10 -18.11 20.59 21.55
C GLU A 10 -17.16 21.30 20.57
N HIS A 11 -16.03 21.83 21.05
CA HIS A 11 -15.01 22.44 20.20
C HIS A 11 -14.32 21.43 19.28
N LYS A 12 -14.05 20.20 19.76
CA LYS A 12 -13.54 19.11 18.92
C LYS A 12 -14.55 18.71 17.84
N GLU A 13 -15.84 18.57 18.17
CA GLU A 13 -16.89 18.24 17.20
C GLU A 13 -17.06 19.34 16.13
N ARG A 14 -16.97 20.61 16.54
CA ARG A 14 -16.94 21.74 15.61
C ARG A 14 -15.72 21.67 14.69
N ALA A 15 -14.53 21.39 15.23
CA ALA A 15 -13.32 21.23 14.43
C ALA A 15 -13.43 20.11 13.40
N LEU A 16 -14.03 18.96 13.77
CA LEU A 16 -14.29 17.85 12.85
C LEU A 16 -15.25 18.26 11.72
N THR A 17 -16.29 19.02 12.03
CA THR A 17 -17.21 19.57 11.01
C THR A 17 -16.48 20.50 10.04
N GLN A 18 -15.59 21.36 10.55
CA GLN A 18 -14.79 22.28 9.75
C GLN A 18 -13.75 21.55 8.90
N LEU A 19 -13.11 20.51 9.44
CA LEU A 19 -12.21 19.63 8.70
C LEU A 19 -12.94 18.99 7.51
N ASP A 20 -14.14 18.45 7.71
CA ASP A 20 -14.96 17.87 6.65
C ASP A 20 -15.37 18.91 5.60
N ALA A 21 -15.52 20.18 6.01
CA ALA A 21 -15.75 21.31 5.12
C ALA A 21 -14.49 21.80 4.37
N PHE A 22 -13.29 21.36 4.78
CA PHE A 22 -11.97 21.87 4.35
C PHE A 22 -11.73 23.33 4.78
N GLU A 23 -12.22 23.68 5.97
CA GLU A 23 -12.06 24.96 6.66
C GLU A 23 -10.94 24.83 7.71
N PHE A 24 -9.70 24.62 7.24
CA PHE A 24 -8.58 24.21 8.10
C PHE A 24 -8.12 25.28 9.10
N ASP A 25 -8.26 26.57 8.79
CA ASP A 25 -7.94 27.64 9.73
C ASP A 25 -8.96 27.67 10.87
N GLN A 26 -10.26 27.58 10.55
CA GLN A 26 -11.31 27.54 11.56
C GLN A 26 -11.25 26.27 12.41
N ALA A 27 -10.91 25.13 11.80
CA ALA A 27 -10.67 23.87 12.50
C ALA A 27 -9.48 23.99 13.46
N TRP A 28 -8.38 24.62 13.03
CA TRP A 28 -7.22 24.87 13.87
C TRP A 28 -7.58 25.70 15.10
N ASP A 29 -8.28 26.82 14.92
CA ASP A 29 -8.68 27.68 16.02
C ASP A 29 -9.59 26.93 17.02
N SER A 30 -10.51 26.11 16.53
CA SER A 30 -11.38 25.30 17.38
C SER A 30 -10.62 24.22 18.14
N LEU A 31 -9.58 23.62 17.54
CA LEU A 31 -8.73 22.62 18.21
C LEU A 31 -7.84 23.25 19.29
N GLU A 32 -7.30 24.44 19.06
CA GLU A 32 -6.50 25.15 20.07
C GLU A 32 -7.35 25.45 21.32
N VAL A 33 -8.60 25.91 21.12
CA VAL A 33 -9.53 26.11 22.25
C VAL A 33 -9.87 24.80 22.96
N ALA A 34 -10.12 23.71 22.22
CA ALA A 34 -10.37 22.40 22.83
C ALA A 34 -9.18 21.93 23.69
N LYS A 35 -7.94 22.15 23.20
CA LYS A 35 -6.69 21.79 23.87
C LYS A 35 -6.41 22.64 25.11
N GLU A 36 -6.76 23.93 25.09
CA GLU A 36 -6.67 24.80 26.27
C GLU A 36 -7.60 24.33 27.40
N ILE A 37 -8.78 23.81 27.05
CA ILE A 37 -9.77 23.34 28.03
C ILE A 37 -9.43 21.93 28.55
N ASP A 38 -9.10 21.00 27.65
CA ASP A 38 -8.71 19.62 27.99
C ASP A 38 -7.57 19.14 27.06
N PRO A 39 -6.30 19.26 27.49
CA PRO A 39 -5.15 18.86 26.68
C PRO A 39 -5.02 17.34 26.53
N TYR A 40 -5.75 16.55 27.32
CA TYR A 40 -5.73 15.09 27.28
C TYR A 40 -6.87 14.51 26.46
N LEU A 41 -7.71 15.34 25.85
CA LEU A 41 -8.78 14.88 24.98
C LEU A 41 -8.19 14.10 23.80
N ALA A 42 -8.70 12.88 23.61
CA ALA A 42 -8.17 11.95 22.62
C ALA A 42 -8.12 12.56 21.21
N ASP A 43 -7.11 12.16 20.43
CA ASP A 43 -6.90 12.53 19.02
C ASP A 43 -6.64 14.01 18.71
N LEU A 44 -6.61 14.91 19.69
CA LEU A 44 -6.36 16.34 19.43
C LEU A 44 -5.04 16.57 18.69
N GLU A 45 -3.97 15.87 19.08
CA GLU A 45 -2.67 15.97 18.40
C GLU A 45 -2.73 15.50 16.95
N VAL A 46 -3.50 14.43 16.68
CA VAL A 46 -3.68 13.90 15.32
C VAL A 46 -4.44 14.91 14.47
N LEU A 47 -5.55 15.46 14.99
CA LEU A 47 -6.36 16.47 14.29
C LEU A 47 -5.56 17.75 14.02
N ALA A 48 -4.78 18.20 15.01
CA ALA A 48 -3.91 19.37 14.86
C ALA A 48 -2.83 19.13 13.80
N ALA A 49 -2.16 17.97 13.81
CA ALA A 49 -1.18 17.59 12.79
C ALA A 49 -1.79 17.52 11.38
N THR A 50 -3.01 16.97 11.26
CA THR A 50 -3.76 16.97 9.99
C THR A 50 -4.07 18.39 9.52
N CYS A 51 -4.57 19.27 10.40
CA CYS A 51 -4.83 20.68 10.08
C CYS A 51 -3.56 21.40 9.61
N GLN A 52 -2.46 21.27 10.38
CA GLN A 52 -1.19 21.91 10.07
C GLN A 52 -0.66 21.46 8.70
N PHE A 53 -0.68 20.16 8.44
CA PHE A 53 -0.26 19.60 7.15
C PHE A 53 -1.14 20.09 6.01
N ALA A 54 -2.46 20.05 6.18
CA ALA A 54 -3.41 20.49 5.15
C ALA A 54 -3.22 21.97 4.79
N ARG A 55 -2.98 22.83 5.80
CA ARG A 55 -2.65 24.26 5.60
C ARG A 55 -1.35 24.45 4.84
N TYR A 56 -0.27 23.78 5.28
CA TYR A 56 1.04 23.83 4.62
C TYR A 56 0.97 23.37 3.15
N ALA A 57 0.21 22.30 2.89
CA ALA A 57 0.06 21.74 1.56
C ALA A 57 -0.92 22.52 0.66
N GLY A 58 -1.54 23.59 1.18
CA GLY A 58 -2.47 24.45 0.44
C GLY A 58 -3.82 23.81 0.14
N ALA A 59 -4.29 22.92 1.02
CA ALA A 59 -5.60 22.28 0.88
C ALA A 59 -6.74 23.27 1.16
N HIS A 60 -7.75 23.31 0.30
CA HIS A 60 -8.96 24.13 0.50
C HIS A 60 -10.19 23.55 -0.22
N ALA A 61 -11.38 23.98 0.18
CA ALA A 61 -12.65 23.45 -0.30
C ALA A 61 -12.84 23.45 -1.83
N ARG A 62 -12.33 24.46 -2.53
CA ARG A 62 -12.51 24.64 -3.99
C ARG A 62 -11.39 24.06 -4.86
N MET A 63 -10.56 23.16 -4.32
CA MET A 63 -9.44 22.60 -5.09
C MET A 63 -9.97 21.72 -6.26
N SER A 64 -9.15 21.46 -7.27
CA SER A 64 -9.48 20.51 -8.34
C SER A 64 -9.23 19.06 -7.91
N VAL A 65 -9.73 18.08 -8.68
CA VAL A 65 -9.39 16.66 -8.48
C VAL A 65 -7.89 16.42 -8.64
N THR A 66 -7.25 17.07 -9.62
CA THR A 66 -5.79 17.01 -9.79
C THR A 66 -5.06 17.47 -8.54
N LYS A 67 -5.48 18.59 -7.93
CA LYS A 67 -4.89 19.06 -6.67
C LYS A 67 -5.13 18.10 -5.50
N ALA A 68 -6.30 17.45 -5.46
CA ALA A 68 -6.57 16.40 -4.47
C ALA A 68 -5.65 15.18 -4.65
N ALA A 69 -5.33 14.81 -5.89
CA ALA A 69 -4.38 13.73 -6.19
C ALA A 69 -2.95 14.09 -5.81
N GLU A 70 -2.52 15.33 -6.10
CA GLU A 70 -1.23 15.86 -5.61
C GLU A 70 -1.15 15.83 -4.08
N LEU A 71 -2.21 16.25 -3.38
CA LEU A 71 -2.27 16.20 -1.92
C LEU A 71 -2.22 14.77 -1.37
N TRP A 72 -2.85 13.81 -2.07
CA TRP A 72 -2.74 12.40 -1.71
C TRP A 72 -1.28 11.92 -1.80
N HIS A 73 -0.57 12.29 -2.86
CA HIS A 73 0.86 12.00 -3.02
C HIS A 73 1.72 12.64 -1.93
N LEU A 74 1.53 13.95 -1.70
CA LEU A 74 2.25 14.69 -0.66
C LEU A 74 2.02 14.09 0.74
N THR A 75 0.81 13.59 1.01
CA THR A 75 0.49 12.91 2.28
C THR A 75 1.36 11.66 2.45
N ASN A 76 1.57 10.90 1.38
CA ASN A 76 2.37 9.67 1.41
C ASN A 76 3.86 9.98 1.56
N GLU A 77 4.34 10.98 0.83
CA GLU A 77 5.73 11.46 0.94
C GLU A 77 6.03 11.97 2.34
N ALA A 78 5.13 12.78 2.93
CA ALA A 78 5.29 13.30 4.28
C ALA A 78 5.28 12.18 5.34
N TYR A 79 4.43 11.15 5.16
CA TYR A 79 4.46 9.96 6.02
C TYR A 79 5.79 9.21 5.90
N HIS A 80 6.26 8.95 4.67
CA HIS A 80 7.52 8.23 4.44
C HIS A 80 8.75 9.02 4.92
N ALA A 81 8.70 10.35 4.87
CA ALA A 81 9.74 11.23 5.41
C ALA A 81 9.67 11.37 6.94
N GLY A 82 8.65 10.80 7.60
CA GLY A 82 8.44 10.93 9.05
C GLY A 82 7.99 12.32 9.50
N THR A 83 7.62 13.21 8.57
CA THR A 83 7.15 14.57 8.87
C THR A 83 5.64 14.62 9.17
N LEU A 84 4.90 13.57 8.79
CA LEU A 84 3.49 13.41 9.10
C LEU A 84 3.23 12.07 9.82
N PRO A 85 2.70 12.07 11.06
CA PRO A 85 2.34 10.85 11.76
C PRO A 85 1.33 9.99 10.99
N ALA A 86 1.42 8.67 11.11
CA ALA A 86 0.56 7.73 10.38
C ALA A 86 -0.94 8.01 10.57
N ALA A 87 -1.38 8.29 11.80
CA ALA A 87 -2.78 8.60 12.10
C ALA A 87 -3.25 9.87 11.39
N ALA A 88 -2.42 10.91 11.33
CA ALA A 88 -2.73 12.16 10.65
C ALA A 88 -2.76 11.98 9.12
N ALA A 89 -1.87 11.14 8.57
CA ALA A 89 -1.87 10.77 7.16
C ALA A 89 -3.14 9.99 6.77
N ILE A 90 -3.57 9.04 7.61
CA ILE A 90 -4.83 8.30 7.44
C ILE A 90 -6.02 9.26 7.47
N GLN A 91 -6.08 10.15 8.47
CA GLN A 91 -7.15 11.15 8.58
C GLN A 91 -7.22 12.05 7.33
N MET A 92 -6.07 12.52 6.84
CA MET A 92 -6.01 13.33 5.62
C MET A 92 -6.52 12.59 4.39
N ARG A 93 -6.12 11.32 4.21
CA ARG A 93 -6.63 10.47 3.12
C ARG A 93 -8.15 10.25 3.23
N GLN A 94 -8.67 10.06 4.43
CA GLN A 94 -10.12 9.92 4.66
C GLN A 94 -10.89 11.20 4.33
N LEU A 95 -10.34 12.37 4.64
CA LEU A 95 -10.93 13.67 4.27
C LEU A 95 -10.99 13.83 2.74
N LEU A 96 -9.87 13.56 2.05
CA LEU A 96 -9.80 13.60 0.59
C LEU A 96 -10.80 12.61 -0.05
N ALA A 97 -10.80 11.36 0.42
CA ALA A 97 -11.68 10.30 -0.07
C ALA A 97 -13.17 10.66 0.08
N ARG A 98 -13.61 11.13 1.26
CA ARG A 98 -15.00 11.54 1.48
C ARG A 98 -15.40 12.66 0.53
N ARG A 99 -14.55 13.68 0.38
CA ARG A 99 -14.83 14.80 -0.51
C ARG A 99 -14.94 14.37 -1.97
N LEU A 100 -14.09 13.45 -2.41
CA LEU A 100 -14.11 12.91 -3.78
C LEU A 100 -15.39 12.14 -4.06
N LEU A 101 -15.77 11.22 -3.16
CA LEU A 101 -16.94 10.38 -3.35
C LEU A 101 -18.26 11.17 -3.31
N THR A 102 -18.29 12.31 -2.62
CA THR A 102 -19.47 13.21 -2.63
C THR A 102 -19.57 14.11 -3.87
N GLY A 103 -18.67 13.99 -4.85
CA GLY A 103 -18.73 14.76 -6.09
C GLY A 103 -18.49 16.26 -5.91
N ARG A 104 -17.84 16.67 -4.81
CA ARG A 104 -17.62 18.07 -4.45
C ARG A 104 -16.38 18.70 -5.11
N PHE A 105 -15.81 18.04 -6.13
CA PHE A 105 -14.74 18.59 -6.95
C PHE A 105 -15.26 18.91 -8.36
N THR A 106 -14.73 19.98 -8.94
CA THR A 106 -15.30 20.65 -10.12
C THR A 106 -15.15 19.89 -11.44
N GLU A 107 -14.37 18.81 -11.50
CA GLU A 107 -14.15 18.02 -12.72
C GLU A 107 -14.35 16.54 -12.43
N THR A 108 -15.37 15.94 -13.04
CA THR A 108 -15.72 14.52 -12.89
C THR A 108 -15.41 13.78 -14.18
N LEU A 109 -14.14 13.44 -14.40
CA LEU A 109 -13.75 12.41 -15.36
C LEU A 109 -12.65 11.56 -14.73
N PHE A 110 -13.05 10.59 -13.89
CA PHE A 110 -12.13 9.62 -13.29
C PHE A 110 -11.53 8.71 -14.38
N ALA A 111 -10.53 9.20 -15.13
CA ALA A 111 -9.74 8.44 -16.10
C ALA A 111 -8.51 9.20 -16.64
N GLY A 112 -8.16 10.39 -16.13
CA GLY A 112 -6.97 11.12 -16.57
C GLY A 112 -5.67 10.42 -16.17
N ALA A 113 -4.60 10.58 -16.96
CA ALA A 113 -3.29 10.00 -16.68
C ALA A 113 -2.70 10.46 -15.32
N ALA A 114 -3.03 11.67 -14.89
CA ALA A 114 -2.63 12.23 -13.59
C ALA A 114 -3.47 11.71 -12.39
N GLU A 115 -4.66 11.16 -12.64
CA GLU A 115 -5.65 10.79 -11.61
C GLU A 115 -5.64 9.30 -11.28
N LYS A 116 -4.71 8.56 -11.90
CA LYS A 116 -4.61 7.10 -11.75
C LYS A 116 -4.41 6.66 -10.29
N ILE A 117 -3.76 7.45 -9.44
CA ILE A 117 -3.51 7.06 -8.02
C ILE A 117 -4.74 7.25 -7.12
N LEU A 118 -5.59 8.23 -7.44
CA LEU A 118 -6.74 8.61 -6.62
C LEU A 118 -8.05 8.10 -7.25
N HIS A 119 -8.06 6.81 -7.55
CA HIS A 119 -9.22 6.14 -8.13
C HIS A 119 -10.37 5.99 -7.11
N ARG A 120 -11.62 5.89 -7.59
CA ARG A 120 -12.82 5.72 -6.74
C ARG A 120 -12.68 4.56 -5.75
N GLY A 121 -12.15 3.44 -6.23
CA GLY A 121 -11.89 2.26 -5.40
C GLY A 121 -10.87 2.50 -4.28
N VAL A 122 -9.86 3.36 -4.50
CA VAL A 122 -8.88 3.76 -3.47
C VAL A 122 -9.55 4.64 -2.42
N CYS A 123 -10.46 5.52 -2.83
CA CYS A 123 -11.25 6.33 -1.90
C CYS A 123 -12.15 5.45 -1.02
N HIS A 124 -12.84 4.49 -1.62
CA HIS A 124 -13.62 3.50 -0.85
C HIS A 124 -12.74 2.69 0.11
N LEU A 125 -11.53 2.30 -0.32
CA LEU A 125 -10.59 1.57 0.55
C LEU A 125 -10.21 2.40 1.78
N ALA A 126 -9.84 3.67 1.60
CA ALA A 126 -9.44 4.54 2.71
C ALA A 126 -10.56 4.79 3.73
N LEU A 127 -11.81 4.67 3.31
CA LEU A 127 -13.00 4.77 4.15
C LEU A 127 -13.48 3.41 4.68
N ALA A 128 -12.73 2.33 4.45
CA ALA A 128 -13.11 0.97 4.84
C ALA A 128 -14.44 0.49 4.23
N HIS A 129 -14.86 1.05 3.10
CA HIS A 129 -16.00 0.57 2.31
C HIS A 129 -15.54 -0.60 1.44
N TRP A 130 -15.27 -1.75 2.08
CA TRP A 130 -14.50 -2.84 1.49
C TRP A 130 -15.18 -3.47 0.26
N GLN A 131 -16.50 -3.65 0.28
CA GLN A 131 -17.26 -4.18 -0.84
C GLN A 131 -17.15 -3.28 -2.08
N GLU A 132 -17.36 -1.98 -1.91
CA GLU A 132 -17.28 -0.99 -2.98
C GLU A 132 -15.84 -0.85 -3.49
N ALA A 133 -14.87 -0.80 -2.58
CA ALA A 133 -13.44 -0.76 -2.92
C ALA A 133 -13.05 -1.96 -3.79
N HIS A 134 -13.40 -3.18 -3.35
CA HIS A 134 -13.11 -4.40 -4.10
C HIS A 134 -13.77 -4.38 -5.48
N ARG A 135 -15.05 -4.02 -5.57
CA ARG A 135 -15.77 -3.98 -6.85
C ARG A 135 -15.10 -3.02 -7.82
N ASP A 136 -14.80 -1.81 -7.38
CA ASP A 136 -14.29 -0.76 -8.24
C ASP A 136 -12.82 -1.00 -8.64
N LEU A 137 -12.00 -1.55 -7.74
CA LEU A 137 -10.62 -1.92 -8.04
C LEU A 137 -10.54 -3.14 -8.96
N LEU A 138 -11.46 -4.10 -8.81
CA LEU A 138 -11.55 -5.24 -9.72
C LEU A 138 -11.96 -4.75 -11.12
N ASP A 139 -12.96 -3.88 -11.21
CA ASP A 139 -13.40 -3.28 -12.48
C ASP A 139 -12.25 -2.51 -13.17
N LEU A 140 -11.52 -1.67 -12.43
CA LEU A 140 -10.31 -1.01 -12.93
C LEU A 140 -9.30 -2.02 -13.49
N ALA A 141 -9.06 -3.11 -12.76
CA ALA A 141 -8.10 -4.13 -13.13
C ALA A 141 -8.51 -4.97 -14.35
N THR A 142 -9.82 -5.16 -14.59
CA THR A 142 -10.34 -6.03 -15.66
C THR A 142 -10.84 -5.28 -16.88
N ALA A 143 -11.56 -4.18 -16.70
CA ALA A 143 -12.17 -3.40 -17.77
C ALA A 143 -11.25 -2.27 -18.28
N HIS A 144 -10.38 -1.75 -17.40
CA HIS A 144 -9.49 -0.62 -17.71
C HIS A 144 -8.02 -0.89 -17.35
N PRO A 145 -7.42 -2.01 -17.79
CA PRO A 145 -6.08 -2.43 -17.36
C PRO A 145 -4.98 -1.40 -17.68
N ASP A 146 -5.13 -0.58 -18.72
CA ASP A 146 -4.17 0.48 -19.08
C ASP A 146 -4.16 1.66 -18.07
N LEU A 147 -5.20 1.78 -17.27
CA LEU A 147 -5.31 2.75 -16.18
C LEU A 147 -4.83 2.16 -14.84
N ALA A 148 -4.81 0.84 -14.71
CA ALA A 148 -4.40 0.15 -13.50
C ALA A 148 -2.87 0.25 -13.28
N ARG A 149 -2.47 1.07 -12.30
CA ARG A 149 -1.10 1.06 -11.74
C ARG A 149 -0.84 -0.17 -10.86
N PRO A 150 0.43 -0.59 -10.69
CA PRO A 150 0.81 -1.71 -9.82
C PRO A 150 0.25 -1.64 -8.39
N VAL A 151 0.29 -0.47 -7.75
CA VAL A 151 -0.25 -0.25 -6.39
C VAL A 151 -1.72 -0.64 -6.23
N HIS A 152 -2.54 -0.57 -7.29
CA HIS A 152 -3.95 -0.97 -7.22
C HIS A 152 -4.13 -2.46 -6.96
N TRP A 153 -3.17 -3.30 -7.33
CA TRP A 153 -3.20 -4.71 -6.97
C TRP A 153 -3.03 -4.90 -5.46
N GLY A 154 -2.22 -4.07 -4.81
CA GLY A 154 -2.13 -4.03 -3.35
C GLY A 154 -3.44 -3.63 -2.70
N TYR A 155 -4.07 -2.56 -3.18
CA TYR A 155 -5.38 -2.11 -2.70
C TYR A 155 -6.49 -3.14 -2.93
N LEU A 156 -6.51 -3.81 -4.09
CA LEU A 156 -7.44 -4.89 -4.37
C LEU A 156 -7.22 -6.05 -3.40
N GLY A 157 -5.95 -6.38 -3.13
CA GLY A 157 -5.56 -7.38 -2.14
C GLY A 157 -6.03 -7.03 -0.73
N ASP A 158 -5.88 -5.77 -0.31
CA ASP A 158 -6.33 -5.28 0.99
C ASP A 158 -7.85 -5.35 1.13
N ALA A 159 -8.60 -4.93 0.11
CA ALA A 159 -10.05 -5.04 0.10
C ALA A 159 -10.49 -6.52 0.16
N ALA A 160 -9.87 -7.41 -0.63
CA ALA A 160 -10.15 -8.84 -0.59
C ALA A 160 -9.81 -9.46 0.76
N TYR A 161 -8.70 -9.07 1.38
CA TYR A 161 -8.27 -9.53 2.69
C TYR A 161 -9.27 -9.12 3.78
N ALA A 162 -9.70 -7.85 3.80
CA ALA A 162 -10.73 -7.37 4.72
C ALA A 162 -12.07 -8.11 4.58
N LEU A 163 -12.41 -8.50 3.34
CA LEU A 163 -13.59 -9.31 3.02
C LEU A 163 -13.41 -10.81 3.27
N LYS A 164 -12.27 -11.24 3.82
CA LYS A 164 -11.91 -12.65 4.06
C LYS A 164 -11.85 -13.51 2.79
N ARG A 165 -11.62 -12.89 1.63
CA ARG A 165 -11.41 -13.55 0.33
C ARG A 165 -9.92 -13.87 0.17
N TRP A 166 -9.42 -14.82 0.95
CA TRP A 166 -7.99 -15.08 1.08
C TRP A 166 -7.29 -15.44 -0.23
N LYS A 167 -7.96 -16.21 -1.10
CA LYS A 167 -7.40 -16.59 -2.41
C LYS A 167 -7.21 -15.38 -3.33
N ASP A 168 -8.21 -14.51 -3.39
CA ASP A 168 -8.18 -13.30 -4.20
C ASP A 168 -7.13 -12.32 -3.66
N ALA A 169 -7.07 -12.16 -2.34
CA ALA A 169 -6.06 -11.36 -1.66
C ALA A 169 -4.64 -11.85 -2.00
N ASN A 170 -4.41 -13.17 -1.88
CA ASN A 170 -3.12 -13.77 -2.19
C ASN A 170 -2.70 -13.52 -3.65
N LEU A 171 -3.61 -13.72 -4.61
CA LEU A 171 -3.32 -13.47 -6.03
C LEU A 171 -3.02 -11.99 -6.31
N ALA A 172 -3.75 -11.08 -5.67
CA ALA A 172 -3.54 -9.64 -5.83
C ALA A 172 -2.19 -9.19 -5.23
N TYR A 173 -1.83 -9.67 -4.03
CA TYR A 173 -0.51 -9.40 -3.43
C TYR A 173 0.63 -10.01 -4.25
N ILE A 174 0.50 -11.25 -4.72
CA ILE A 174 1.48 -11.85 -5.63
C ILE A 174 1.67 -10.98 -6.85
N ARG A 175 0.58 -10.56 -7.50
CA ARG A 175 0.67 -9.71 -8.68
C ARG A 175 1.40 -8.41 -8.40
N LEU A 176 1.05 -7.71 -7.31
CA LEU A 176 1.77 -6.51 -6.85
C LEU A 176 3.27 -6.77 -6.72
N LEU A 177 3.64 -7.83 -5.99
CA LEU A 177 5.02 -8.15 -5.65
C LEU A 177 5.87 -8.55 -6.86
N PHE A 178 5.27 -9.12 -7.91
CA PHE A 178 6.01 -9.51 -9.12
C PHE A 178 5.97 -8.48 -10.24
N THR A 179 4.97 -7.59 -10.27
CA THR A 179 4.95 -6.50 -11.25
C THR A 179 5.84 -5.35 -10.81
N GLU A 180 5.63 -4.81 -9.60
CA GLU A 180 6.45 -3.74 -9.03
C GLU A 180 6.36 -3.76 -7.49
N ALA A 181 7.23 -4.56 -6.84
CA ALA A 181 7.30 -4.67 -5.38
C ALA A 181 7.55 -3.32 -4.67
N TYR A 182 8.00 -2.29 -5.39
CA TYR A 182 8.35 -0.99 -4.83
C TYR A 182 7.14 -0.07 -4.58
N GLU A 183 5.98 -0.42 -5.11
CA GLU A 183 4.78 0.42 -5.09
C GLU A 183 3.80 0.07 -3.96
N VAL A 184 4.21 -0.75 -2.97
CA VAL A 184 3.28 -1.12 -1.88
C VAL A 184 3.03 0.06 -0.93
N ASP A 185 1.75 0.38 -0.73
CA ASP A 185 1.31 1.41 0.21
C ASP A 185 1.24 0.87 1.64
N LEU A 186 2.25 1.21 2.44
CA LEU A 186 2.37 0.78 3.84
C LEU A 186 1.24 1.27 4.75
N LEU A 187 0.64 2.42 4.42
CA LEU A 187 -0.41 3.03 5.22
C LEU A 187 -1.72 2.25 5.12
N SER A 188 -2.01 1.66 3.95
CA SER A 188 -3.28 0.97 3.69
C SER A 188 -3.20 -0.55 3.89
N LEU A 189 -1.99 -1.13 3.89
CA LEU A 189 -1.77 -2.58 3.90
C LEU A 189 -2.49 -3.28 5.05
N GLN A 190 -3.56 -4.03 4.77
CA GLN A 190 -4.39 -4.71 5.76
C GLN A 190 -3.81 -6.02 6.26
N HIS A 191 -3.01 -6.69 5.42
CA HIS A 191 -2.45 -7.98 5.77
C HIS A 191 -1.42 -7.88 6.90
N VAL A 192 -1.76 -8.42 8.08
CA VAL A 192 -0.96 -8.27 9.32
C VAL A 192 0.46 -8.82 9.17
N ASN A 193 0.62 -10.06 8.67
CA ASN A 193 1.95 -10.67 8.52
C ASN A 193 2.82 -9.88 7.54
N LEU A 194 2.27 -9.47 6.40
CA LEU A 194 2.98 -8.62 5.44
C LEU A 194 3.43 -7.29 6.06
N ARG A 195 2.57 -6.67 6.87
CA ARG A 195 2.91 -5.43 7.61
C ARG A 195 4.03 -5.65 8.62
N GLN A 196 4.06 -6.80 9.30
CA GLN A 196 5.13 -7.13 10.23
C GLN A 196 6.47 -7.39 9.53
N ILE A 197 6.45 -8.12 8.40
CA ILE A 197 7.62 -8.38 7.57
C ILE A 197 8.27 -7.07 7.12
N LEU A 198 7.46 -6.15 6.63
CA LEU A 198 7.88 -4.80 6.28
C LEU A 198 8.53 -4.02 7.41
N ARG A 199 7.85 -3.99 8.58
CA ARG A 199 8.37 -3.25 9.75
C ARG A 199 9.71 -3.81 10.19
N ARG A 200 9.88 -5.13 10.13
CA ARG A 200 11.18 -5.78 10.36
C ARG A 200 12.20 -5.32 9.32
N LEU A 201 11.87 -5.41 8.03
CA LEU A 201 12.79 -5.04 6.95
C LEU A 201 13.18 -3.55 7.00
N SER A 202 12.29 -2.65 7.42
CA SER A 202 12.58 -1.22 7.59
C SER A 202 13.52 -0.92 8.77
N LEU A 203 13.61 -1.83 9.74
CA LEU A 203 14.56 -1.71 10.86
C LEU A 203 15.93 -2.32 10.52
N GLU A 204 15.95 -3.32 9.64
CA GLU A 204 17.16 -4.03 9.22
C GLU A 204 17.85 -3.37 8.01
N ASN A 205 17.14 -2.53 7.26
CA ASN A 205 17.65 -1.89 6.05
C ASN A 205 17.33 -0.39 6.03
N ASP A 206 18.36 0.44 5.91
CA ASP A 206 18.22 1.89 5.80
C ASP A 206 17.69 2.34 4.43
N ASP A 207 17.83 1.50 3.41
CA ASP A 207 17.44 1.78 2.04
C ASP A 207 16.06 1.21 1.70
N ALA A 208 15.12 2.09 1.35
CA ALA A 208 13.76 1.74 0.99
C ALA A 208 13.68 0.86 -0.26
N VAL A 209 14.65 0.96 -1.18
CA VAL A 209 14.71 0.09 -2.36
C VAL A 209 15.00 -1.34 -1.92
N THR A 210 16.08 -1.57 -1.19
CA THR A 210 16.46 -2.90 -0.67
C THR A 210 15.33 -3.51 0.16
N MET A 211 14.74 -2.74 1.09
CA MET A 211 13.60 -3.18 1.90
C MET A 211 12.44 -3.70 1.03
N LYS A 212 12.03 -2.92 0.03
CA LYS A 212 10.89 -3.26 -0.84
C LYS A 212 11.22 -4.39 -1.82
N GLY A 213 12.47 -4.50 -2.27
CA GLY A 213 12.94 -5.59 -3.13
C GLY A 213 13.04 -6.94 -2.41
N LEU A 214 13.35 -6.92 -1.11
CA LEU A 214 13.43 -8.13 -0.27
C LEU A 214 12.06 -8.61 0.20
N TRP A 215 11.07 -7.73 0.34
CA TRP A 215 9.75 -8.09 0.83
C TRP A 215 9.20 -9.38 0.22
N PRO A 216 9.10 -9.54 -1.13
CA PRO A 216 8.41 -10.69 -1.73
C PRO A 216 8.98 -12.04 -1.26
N PHE A 217 10.31 -12.10 -1.09
CA PHE A 217 10.99 -13.27 -0.55
C PHE A 217 10.50 -13.60 0.85
N TYR A 218 10.55 -12.62 1.76
CA TYR A 218 10.14 -12.80 3.14
C TYR A 218 8.65 -13.07 3.29
N ALA A 219 7.81 -12.45 2.46
CA ALA A 219 6.38 -12.75 2.38
C ALA A 219 6.12 -14.22 2.03
N TRP A 220 6.86 -14.76 1.04
CA TRP A 220 6.76 -16.17 0.70
C TRP A 220 7.31 -17.04 1.81
N ARG A 221 8.55 -16.79 2.27
CA ARG A 221 9.28 -17.56 3.29
C ARG A 221 8.46 -17.73 4.58
N ASP A 222 7.88 -16.64 5.06
CA ASP A 222 7.12 -16.59 6.31
C ASP A 222 5.64 -17.01 6.12
N ASN A 223 5.26 -17.55 4.95
CA ASN A 223 3.91 -18.02 4.59
C ASN A 223 2.82 -16.95 4.67
N ALA A 224 3.18 -15.68 4.42
CA ALA A 224 2.21 -14.60 4.27
C ALA A 224 1.59 -14.59 2.86
N ILE A 225 2.32 -15.09 1.86
CA ILE A 225 1.79 -15.38 0.52
C ILE A 225 2.10 -16.83 0.11
N GLU A 226 1.24 -17.40 -0.72
CA GLU A 226 1.38 -18.74 -1.27
C GLU A 226 1.49 -18.68 -2.79
N ILE A 227 2.61 -19.12 -3.35
CA ILE A 227 2.82 -19.16 -4.80
C ILE A 227 2.06 -20.36 -5.37
N PRO A 228 1.07 -20.14 -6.26
CA PRO A 228 0.29 -21.23 -6.83
C PRO A 228 1.15 -22.06 -7.80
N ALA A 229 1.06 -23.39 -7.66
CA ALA A 229 1.70 -24.32 -8.58
C ALA A 229 0.94 -24.44 -9.92
N GLY A 230 1.67 -24.79 -10.97
CA GLY A 230 1.13 -25.09 -12.30
C GLY A 230 1.19 -23.90 -13.28
N ASN A 231 0.67 -24.15 -14.48
CA ASN A 231 0.72 -23.18 -15.58
C ASN A 231 -0.33 -22.07 -15.40
N THR A 232 -0.01 -21.09 -14.55
CA THR A 232 -0.85 -19.92 -14.29
C THR A 232 -0.53 -18.76 -15.24
N PHE A 233 -1.48 -17.85 -15.46
CA PHE A 233 -1.22 -16.60 -16.17
C PHE A 233 -0.04 -15.82 -15.57
N LEU A 234 0.06 -15.80 -14.24
CA LEU A 234 1.15 -15.15 -13.51
C LEU A 234 2.51 -15.80 -13.79
N LEU A 235 2.57 -17.12 -14.00
CA LEU A 235 3.80 -17.79 -14.44
C LEU A 235 4.23 -17.36 -15.84
N ALA A 236 3.29 -17.24 -16.78
CA ALA A 236 3.60 -16.72 -18.11
C ALA A 236 4.10 -15.27 -18.04
N LEU A 237 3.48 -14.43 -17.20
CA LEU A 237 3.91 -13.05 -16.96
C LEU A 237 5.31 -12.97 -16.33
N ALA A 238 5.59 -13.82 -15.33
CA ALA A 238 6.89 -13.86 -14.66
C ALA A 238 8.01 -14.25 -15.64
N LYS A 239 7.79 -15.29 -16.46
CA LYS A 239 8.73 -15.71 -17.51
C LYS A 239 9.00 -14.61 -18.53
N ARG A 240 7.95 -13.90 -18.97
CA ARG A 240 8.09 -12.75 -19.89
C ARG A 240 8.89 -11.62 -19.26
N SER A 241 8.60 -11.29 -18.00
CA SER A 241 9.28 -10.20 -17.28
C SER A 241 10.76 -10.53 -17.03
N ARG A 242 11.07 -11.78 -16.65
CA ARG A 242 12.44 -12.29 -16.48
C ARG A 242 13.26 -12.13 -17.77
N SER A 243 12.67 -12.46 -18.91
CA SER A 243 13.32 -12.34 -20.23
C SER A 243 13.65 -10.88 -20.59
N LEU A 244 12.74 -9.95 -20.29
CA LEU A 244 12.96 -8.52 -20.56
C LEU A 244 14.07 -7.92 -19.69
N LEU A 245 14.13 -8.30 -18.41
CA LEU A 245 15.16 -7.84 -17.48
C LEU A 245 16.54 -8.48 -17.75
N GLY A 246 16.57 -9.77 -18.07
CA GLY A 246 17.81 -10.50 -18.37
C GLY A 246 18.56 -10.01 -19.62
N GLY A 247 17.93 -9.20 -20.47
CA GLY A 247 18.58 -8.54 -21.60
C GLY A 247 19.44 -7.32 -21.24
N LYS A 248 19.48 -6.87 -19.98
CA LYS A 248 20.27 -5.72 -19.53
C LYS A 248 21.72 -6.14 -19.20
N LEU A 249 22.70 -5.35 -19.67
CA LEU A 249 24.12 -5.73 -19.64
C LEU A 249 24.81 -5.66 -18.25
N MET A 250 24.17 -5.04 -17.26
CA MET A 250 24.50 -5.11 -15.82
C MET A 250 23.22 -4.72 -15.07
N LEU A 251 22.82 -5.51 -14.06
CA LEU A 251 21.65 -5.18 -13.25
C LEU A 251 22.07 -4.36 -12.03
N GLU A 252 21.41 -3.23 -11.82
CA GLU A 252 21.45 -2.55 -10.52
C GLU A 252 20.82 -3.47 -9.47
N ARG A 253 21.18 -3.28 -8.19
CA ARG A 253 20.66 -4.11 -7.09
C ARG A 253 19.13 -4.21 -7.08
N LYS A 254 18.43 -3.11 -7.37
CA LYS A 254 16.96 -3.06 -7.52
C LYS A 254 16.44 -4.09 -8.52
N ASP A 255 17.05 -4.10 -9.71
CA ASP A 255 16.66 -4.97 -10.80
C ASP A 255 17.13 -6.41 -10.55
N ALA A 256 18.27 -6.60 -9.88
CA ALA A 256 18.77 -7.91 -9.46
C ALA A 256 17.82 -8.57 -8.45
N LEU A 257 17.35 -7.83 -7.44
CA LEU A 257 16.35 -8.30 -6.48
C LEU A 257 15.03 -8.63 -7.18
N GLN A 258 14.55 -7.76 -8.10
CA GLN A 258 13.35 -8.04 -8.88
C GLN A 258 13.50 -9.31 -9.72
N GLN A 259 14.65 -9.48 -10.39
CA GLN A 259 14.97 -10.67 -11.17
C GLN A 259 15.01 -11.93 -10.30
N PHE A 260 15.61 -11.84 -9.11
CA PHE A 260 15.62 -12.93 -8.14
C PHE A 260 14.19 -13.33 -7.76
N MET A 261 13.30 -12.36 -7.48
CA MET A 261 11.92 -12.66 -7.13
C MET A 261 11.17 -13.35 -8.27
N LEU A 262 11.34 -12.87 -9.51
CA LEU A 262 10.76 -13.54 -10.68
C LEU A 262 11.26 -14.99 -10.81
N CYS A 263 12.54 -15.22 -10.55
CA CYS A 263 13.13 -16.54 -10.53
C CYS A 263 12.51 -17.41 -9.42
N LEU A 264 12.41 -16.90 -8.20
CA LEU A 264 11.76 -17.60 -7.10
C LEU A 264 10.34 -18.01 -7.46
N TYR A 265 9.55 -17.12 -8.07
CA TYR A 265 8.20 -17.45 -8.52
C TYR A 265 8.19 -18.58 -9.54
N ILE A 266 9.07 -18.51 -10.55
CA ILE A 266 9.14 -19.54 -11.59
C ILE A 266 9.51 -20.89 -10.98
N ASP A 267 10.49 -20.98 -10.08
CA ASP A 267 10.84 -22.26 -9.45
C ASP A 267 9.71 -22.79 -8.55
N GLN A 268 9.11 -21.93 -7.72
CA GLN A 268 8.05 -22.35 -6.78
C GLN A 268 6.71 -22.65 -7.45
N SER A 269 6.47 -22.14 -8.65
CA SER A 269 5.30 -22.47 -9.45
C SER A 269 5.41 -23.80 -10.21
N GLN A 270 6.59 -24.46 -10.23
CA GLN A 270 6.73 -25.76 -10.88
C GLN A 270 5.84 -26.81 -10.20
N LEU A 271 5.38 -27.79 -10.97
CA LEU A 271 4.65 -28.94 -10.40
C LEU A 271 5.60 -29.72 -9.47
N GLN A 272 5.06 -30.29 -8.39
CA GLN A 272 5.86 -30.99 -7.38
C GLN A 272 6.81 -32.01 -8.04
N LYS A 273 8.12 -31.88 -7.73
CA LYS A 273 9.29 -32.65 -8.19
C LYS A 273 10.07 -32.05 -9.36
N GLU A 274 9.55 -31.06 -10.08
CA GLU A 274 10.30 -30.37 -11.14
C GLU A 274 11.16 -29.25 -10.54
N ILE A 275 12.45 -29.27 -10.85
CA ILE A 275 13.43 -28.26 -10.42
C ILE A 275 13.80 -27.43 -11.64
N ALA A 276 13.66 -26.10 -11.54
CA ALA A 276 14.10 -25.18 -12.58
C ALA A 276 15.59 -24.84 -12.38
N PHE A 277 16.49 -25.70 -12.87
CA PHE A 277 17.93 -25.56 -12.66
C PHE A 277 18.50 -24.24 -13.20
N ASP A 278 18.03 -23.78 -14.36
CA ASP A 278 18.43 -22.51 -14.96
C ASP A 278 18.09 -21.33 -14.05
N VAL A 279 16.89 -21.35 -13.48
CA VAL A 279 16.38 -20.32 -12.58
C VAL A 279 17.15 -20.30 -11.26
N ARG A 280 17.51 -21.47 -10.72
CA ARG A 280 18.30 -21.57 -9.49
C ARG A 280 19.73 -21.09 -9.68
N ALA A 281 20.36 -21.45 -10.79
CA ALA A 281 21.70 -20.94 -11.13
C ALA A 281 21.68 -19.41 -11.24
N GLU A 282 20.63 -18.84 -11.83
CA GLU A 282 20.44 -17.39 -11.90
C GLU A 282 20.25 -16.76 -10.52
N MET A 283 19.37 -17.32 -9.66
CA MET A 283 19.21 -16.82 -8.28
C MET A 283 20.54 -16.83 -7.51
N GLN A 284 21.33 -17.90 -7.64
CA GLN A 284 22.64 -18.01 -7.02
C GLN A 284 23.61 -16.93 -7.51
N GLY A 285 23.57 -16.60 -8.81
CA GLY A 285 24.41 -15.55 -9.40
C GLY A 285 23.99 -14.13 -9.03
N LEU A 286 22.70 -13.90 -8.79
CA LEU A 286 22.14 -12.60 -8.43
C LEU A 286 22.35 -12.24 -6.96
N GLU A 287 21.93 -13.12 -6.04
CA GLU A 287 21.95 -12.88 -4.59
C GLU A 287 22.29 -14.19 -3.85
N PRO A 288 23.60 -14.53 -3.70
CA PRO A 288 24.03 -15.83 -3.17
C PRO A 288 23.53 -16.14 -1.76
N GLU A 289 23.53 -15.15 -0.87
CA GLU A 289 23.08 -15.29 0.52
C GLU A 289 21.57 -15.53 0.60
N LEU A 290 20.79 -14.74 -0.15
CA LEU A 290 19.35 -14.91 -0.26
C LEU A 290 18.97 -16.25 -0.90
N PHE A 291 19.77 -16.73 -1.86
CA PHE A 291 19.61 -18.05 -2.46
C PHE A 291 19.87 -19.19 -1.45
N ALA A 292 20.85 -19.04 -0.56
CA ALA A 292 21.10 -20.02 0.49
C ALA A 292 19.92 -20.11 1.47
N GLU A 293 19.35 -18.96 1.87
CA GLU A 293 18.13 -18.93 2.68
C GLU A 293 16.93 -19.57 1.96
N TYR A 294 16.76 -19.25 0.68
CA TYR A 294 15.74 -19.83 -0.17
C TYR A 294 15.83 -21.37 -0.20
N LEU A 295 17.02 -21.94 -0.40
CA LEU A 295 17.21 -23.39 -0.42
C LEU A 295 16.89 -24.05 0.93
N ALA A 296 17.32 -23.43 2.03
CA ALA A 296 17.02 -23.91 3.38
C ALA A 296 15.50 -23.96 3.63
N GLU A 297 14.78 -22.94 3.18
CA GLU A 297 13.32 -22.89 3.29
C GLU A 297 12.62 -23.93 2.42
N VAL A 298 13.06 -24.12 1.17
CA VAL A 298 12.53 -25.18 0.28
C VAL A 298 12.72 -26.57 0.92
N GLU A 299 13.89 -26.83 1.50
CA GLU A 299 14.16 -28.08 2.20
C GLU A 299 13.24 -28.26 3.41
N ARG A 300 13.06 -27.21 4.22
CA ARG A 300 12.15 -27.21 5.37
C ARG A 300 10.73 -27.57 4.96
N ARG A 301 10.20 -26.96 3.89
CA ARG A 301 8.85 -27.24 3.35
C ARG A 301 8.69 -28.66 2.85
N ARG A 302 9.70 -29.19 2.14
CA ARG A 302 9.70 -30.58 1.66
C ARG A 302 9.63 -31.57 2.82
N ARG A 303 10.38 -31.33 3.90
CA ARG A 303 10.34 -32.17 5.11
C ARG A 303 8.98 -32.08 5.83
N ALA A 304 8.36 -30.90 5.84
CA ALA A 304 7.04 -30.70 6.47
C ALA A 304 5.91 -31.39 5.69
N GLY A 305 5.93 -31.37 4.35
CA GLY A 305 4.92 -32.01 3.51
C GLY A 305 5.03 -33.54 3.38
N GLN A 306 6.05 -34.16 3.99
CA GLN A 306 6.23 -35.62 4.05
C GLN A 306 5.69 -36.24 5.35
N ARG A 307 5.16 -35.43 6.27
CA ARG A 307 4.51 -35.86 7.53
C ARG A 307 2.99 -35.79 7.39
#